data_AF-A0A5E4MCT9-F1
#
_entry.id   AF-A0A5E4MCT9-F1
#
_cell.length_a   1.000
_cell.length_b   1.000
_cell.length_c   1.000
_cell.angle_alpha   90.00
_cell.angle_beta   90.00
_cell.angle_gamma   90.00
#
_symmetry.space_group_name_H-M   'P 1'
#
loop_
_entity.id
_entity.type
_entity.pdbx_description
1 polymer ?
#
loop_
_entity_poly.entity_id
_entity_poly.type
_entity_poly.pdbx_seq_one_letter_code
_entity_poly.pdbx_strand_id
1 'polypeptide(L)'
;MTEFGITKKLRNLVRMCMEGTQYQIRVDQAFSETFTVEAGLKQGDALFPLLFNLAQEKAIREVQKEITGNTRDDIEKATKVLEKSADKIGLKINIEKTKIMELLYTDVDVMDPDPDI
;
A
#
# COMPACT_ATOMS: atom_id res chain seq x y z
N MET A 1 7.61 9.84 -5.20
CA MET A 1 8.18 10.71 -4.15
C MET A 1 8.18 12.19 -4.52
N THR A 2 8.63 12.59 -5.72
CA THR A 2 8.64 14.01 -6.13
C THR A 2 7.24 14.62 -6.15
N GLU A 3 6.25 13.89 -6.66
CA GLU A 3 4.84 14.30 -6.68
C GLU A 3 4.23 14.53 -5.29
N PHE A 4 4.85 13.99 -4.24
CA PHE A 4 4.45 14.19 -2.85
C PHE A 4 5.20 15.35 -2.17
N GLY A 5 5.95 16.16 -2.92
CA GLY A 5 6.71 17.29 -2.37
C GLY A 5 7.94 16.91 -1.55
N ILE A 6 8.34 15.64 -1.52
CA ILE A 6 9.48 15.18 -0.71
C ILE A 6 10.78 15.77 -1.30
N THR A 7 11.58 16.44 -0.47
CA THR A 7 12.80 17.14 -0.89
C THR A 7 13.85 16.19 -1.47
N LYS A 8 14.71 16.70 -2.37
CA LYS A 8 15.79 15.92 -3.00
C LYS A 8 16.73 15.29 -1.95
N LYS A 9 17.01 16.00 -0.86
CA LYS A 9 17.87 15.52 0.24
C LYS A 9 17.31 14.24 0.85
N LEU A 10 16.03 14.23 1.22
CA LEU A 10 15.39 13.04 1.80
C LEU A 10 15.28 11.90 0.79
N ARG A 11 14.96 12.19 -0.47
CA ARG A 11 14.93 11.15 -1.53
C ARG A 11 16.30 10.50 -1.72
N ASN A 12 17.38 11.28 -1.66
CA ASN A 12 18.73 10.75 -1.76
C ASN A 12 19.08 9.89 -0.53
N LEU A 13 18.69 10.32 0.66
CA LEU A 13 18.91 9.53 1.88
C LEU A 13 18.19 8.17 1.81
N VAL A 14 16.91 8.17 1.42
CA VAL A 14 16.13 6.94 1.21
C VAL A 14 16.81 6.04 0.17
N ARG A 15 17.25 6.62 -0.95
CA ARG A 15 17.97 5.88 -2.00
C ARG A 15 19.25 5.23 -1.46
N MET A 16 20.05 5.95 -0.67
CA MET A 16 21.26 5.41 -0.04
C MET A 16 20.98 4.25 0.93
N CYS A 17 19.80 4.21 1.55
CA CYS A 17 19.39 3.10 2.42
C CYS A 17 18.95 1.85 1.63
N MET A 18 18.74 1.95 0.32
CA MET A 18 18.20 0.86 -0.51
C MET A 18 19.19 0.40 -1.58
N GLU A 19 19.95 1.31 -2.20
CA GLU A 19 20.90 0.98 -3.26
C GLU A 19 22.04 0.08 -2.78
N GLY A 20 22.35 -0.94 -3.58
CA GLY A 20 23.44 -1.87 -3.28
C GLY A 20 23.17 -2.80 -2.10
N THR A 21 21.93 -2.84 -1.60
CA THR A 21 21.56 -3.75 -0.50
C THR A 21 21.67 -5.20 -0.97
N GLN A 22 22.37 -6.01 -0.17
CA GLN A 22 22.52 -7.44 -0.40
C GLN A 22 22.01 -8.21 0.81
N TYR A 23 21.37 -9.35 0.56
CA TYR A 23 20.88 -10.24 1.61
C TYR A 23 21.48 -11.64 1.50
N GLN A 24 21.49 -12.31 2.63
CA GLN A 24 21.70 -13.74 2.78
C GLN A 24 20.59 -14.27 3.66
N ILE A 25 20.08 -15.45 3.32
CA ILE A 25 19.06 -16.15 4.09
C ILE A 25 19.79 -17.13 5.00
N ARG A 26 19.48 -17.09 6.30
CA ARG A 26 19.95 -18.09 7.25
C ARG A 26 18.84 -19.11 7.49
N VAL A 27 19.15 -20.39 7.26
CA VAL A 27 18.30 -21.52 7.64
C VAL A 27 19.12 -22.40 8.56
N ASP A 28 18.68 -22.54 9.82
CA ASP A 28 19.42 -23.20 10.90
C ASP A 28 20.85 -22.64 11.09
N GLN A 29 21.86 -23.42 10.74
CA GLN A 29 23.28 -23.04 10.81
C GLN A 29 23.91 -22.77 9.45
N ALA A 30 23.14 -22.83 8.36
CA ALA A 30 23.62 -22.56 7.01
C ALA A 30 23.17 -21.17 6.53
N PHE A 31 24.03 -20.52 5.75
CA PHE A 31 23.72 -19.29 5.03
C PHE A 31 23.59 -19.59 3.55
N SER A 32 22.65 -18.92 2.88
CA SER A 32 22.58 -18.90 1.42
C SER A 32 23.75 -18.11 0.82
N GLU A 33 23.93 -18.24 -0.49
CA GLU A 33 24.70 -17.27 -1.24
C GLU A 33 24.12 -15.87 -1.09
N THR A 34 25.00 -14.87 -1.25
CA THR A 34 24.59 -13.47 -1.23
C THR A 34 23.89 -13.11 -2.52
N PHE A 35 22.77 -12.41 -2.42
CA PHE A 35 22.06 -11.87 -3.57
C PHE A 35 21.73 -10.39 -3.37
N THR A 36 21.71 -9.65 -4.47
CA THR A 36 21.34 -8.22 -4.48
C THR A 36 19.83 -8.08 -4.46
N VAL A 37 19.34 -7.12 -3.67
CA VAL A 37 17.92 -6.79 -3.57
C VAL A 37 17.58 -5.78 -4.65
N GLU A 38 16.91 -6.23 -5.70
CA GLU A 38 16.48 -5.37 -6.82
C GLU A 38 15.11 -4.74 -6.57
N ALA A 39 14.26 -5.40 -5.77
CA ALA A 39 12.91 -4.97 -5.46
C ALA A 39 12.50 -5.37 -4.05
N GLY A 40 11.53 -4.62 -3.50
CA GLY A 40 10.95 -4.89 -2.20
C GLY A 40 11.57 -4.06 -1.07
N LEU A 41 11.00 -4.24 0.11
CA LEU A 41 11.35 -3.53 1.33
C LEU A 41 11.69 -4.57 2.41
N LYS A 42 12.86 -4.42 3.05
CA LYS A 42 13.25 -5.05 4.32
C LYS A 42 12.14 -5.02 5.37
N GLN A 43 11.62 -6.20 5.70
CA GLN A 43 10.70 -6.34 6.82
C GLN A 43 11.45 -6.12 8.15
N GLY A 44 10.80 -5.43 9.09
CA GLY A 44 11.39 -5.09 10.40
C GLY A 44 12.23 -3.80 10.40
N ASP A 45 12.37 -3.13 9.26
CA ASP A 45 12.91 -1.77 9.20
C ASP A 45 11.80 -0.74 9.53
N ALA A 46 12.12 0.31 10.29
CA ALA A 46 11.14 1.32 10.72
C ALA A 46 10.78 2.33 9.61
N LEU A 47 11.67 2.57 8.64
CA LEU A 47 11.44 3.50 7.52
C LEU A 47 10.51 2.89 6.47
N PHE A 48 10.64 1.59 6.26
CA PHE A 48 10.03 0.92 5.12
C PHE A 48 8.49 0.83 5.16
N PRO A 49 7.82 0.68 6.32
CA PRO A 49 6.38 0.85 6.42
C PRO A 49 5.88 2.20 5.86
N LEU A 50 6.63 3.29 6.09
CA LEU A 50 6.28 4.60 5.56
C LEU A 50 6.44 4.67 4.04
N LEU A 51 7.50 4.07 3.49
CA LEU A 51 7.72 3.98 2.04
C LEU A 51 6.64 3.14 1.35
N PHE A 52 6.20 2.06 2.00
CA PHE A 52 5.10 1.24 1.52
C PHE A 52 3.78 2.01 1.49
N ASN A 53 3.46 2.75 2.56
CA ASN A 53 2.27 3.61 2.60
C ASN A 53 2.32 4.71 1.53
N LEU A 54 3.50 5.28 1.27
CA LEU A 54 3.68 6.27 0.21
C LEU A 54 3.43 5.69 -1.19
N ALA A 55 3.83 4.44 -1.43
CA ALA A 55 3.52 3.73 -2.66
C ALA A 55 2.01 3.48 -2.79
N GLN A 56 1.38 2.95 -1.73
CA GLN A 56 -0.08 2.72 -1.72
C GLN A 56 -0.88 3.99 -1.96
N GLU A 57 -0.51 5.11 -1.33
CA GLU A 57 -1.15 6.41 -1.54
C GLU A 57 -1.13 6.81 -3.02
N LYS A 58 -0.04 6.54 -3.74
CA LYS A 58 0.03 6.80 -5.18
C LYS A 58 -0.95 5.93 -5.97
N ALA A 59 -1.06 4.64 -5.65
CA ALA A 59 -2.02 3.76 -6.32
C ALA A 59 -3.47 4.17 -6.04
N ILE A 60 -3.79 4.55 -4.81
CA ILE A 60 -5.16 4.94 -4.40
C ILE A 60 -5.58 6.26 -5.04
N ARG A 61 -4.68 7.27 -5.11
CA ARG A 61 -4.99 8.57 -5.75
C ARG A 61 -5.36 8.45 -7.23
N GLU A 62 -4.90 7.43 -7.94
CA GLU A 62 -5.27 7.21 -9.34
C GLU A 62 -6.71 6.71 -9.51
N VAL A 63 -7.32 6.12 -8.48
CA VAL A 63 -8.69 5.60 -8.56
C VAL A 63 -9.73 6.74 -8.65
N GLN A 64 -9.36 7.98 -8.27
CA GLN A 64 -10.17 9.23 -8.27
C GLN A 64 -11.49 9.19 -7.47
N LYS A 65 -12.09 8.01 -7.29
CA LYS A 65 -13.23 7.68 -6.46
C LYS A 65 -12.81 6.72 -5.36
N GLU A 66 -13.61 6.66 -4.31
CA GLU A 66 -13.59 5.55 -3.38
C GLU A 66 -13.81 4.23 -4.14
N ILE A 67 -13.24 3.14 -3.63
CA ILE A 67 -13.51 1.78 -4.13
C ILE A 67 -14.83 1.30 -3.50
N THR A 68 -15.86 2.12 -3.68
CA THR A 68 -17.24 1.90 -3.26
C THR A 68 -18.13 2.14 -4.47
N GLY A 69 -19.27 1.46 -4.54
CA GLY A 69 -20.16 1.55 -5.68
C GLY A 69 -21.54 1.02 -5.36
N ASN A 70 -22.55 1.56 -6.05
CA ASN A 70 -23.95 1.13 -5.88
C ASN A 70 -24.25 -0.14 -6.70
N THR A 71 -23.39 -0.47 -7.67
CA THR A 71 -23.54 -1.65 -8.52
C THR A 71 -22.24 -2.45 -8.58
N ARG A 72 -22.35 -3.74 -8.94
CA ARG A 72 -21.16 -4.59 -9.18
C ARG A 72 -20.27 -4.03 -10.28
N ASP A 73 -20.86 -3.48 -11.34
CA ASP A 73 -20.13 -2.87 -12.46
C ASP A 73 -19.27 -1.68 -12.02
N ASP A 74 -19.76 -0.87 -11.07
CA ASP A 74 -19.00 0.25 -10.52
C ASP A 74 -17.76 -0.24 -9.74
N ILE A 75 -17.96 -1.26 -8.90
CA ILE A 75 -16.89 -1.88 -8.10
C ILE A 75 -15.85 -2.56 -9.01
N GLU A 76 -16.29 -3.25 -10.06
CA GLU A 76 -15.39 -3.91 -11.01
C GLU A 76 -14.54 -2.89 -11.78
N LYS A 77 -15.15 -1.79 -12.23
CA LYS A 77 -14.43 -0.69 -12.90
C LYS A 77 -13.40 -0.06 -11.96
N ALA A 78 -13.78 0.26 -10.73
CA ALA A 78 -12.86 0.84 -9.74
C ALA A 78 -11.70 -0.11 -9.42
N THR A 79 -11.98 -1.41 -9.25
CA THR A 79 -10.95 -2.44 -8.98
C THR A 79 -9.97 -2.59 -10.14
N LYS A 80 -10.45 -2.55 -11.39
CA LYS A 80 -9.58 -2.58 -12.59
C LYS A 80 -8.69 -1.35 -12.69
N VAL A 81 -9.17 -0.18 -12.28
CA VAL A 81 -8.34 1.03 -12.21
C VAL A 81 -7.26 0.85 -11.14
N LEU A 82 -7.63 0.42 -9.93
CA LEU A 82 -6.67 0.18 -8.85
C LEU A 82 -5.59 -0.83 -9.27
N GLU A 83 -5.97 -1.94 -9.89
CA GLU A 83 -5.02 -2.97 -10.35
C GLU A 83 -3.98 -2.39 -11.31
N LYS A 84 -4.43 -1.62 -12.32
CA LYS A 84 -3.53 -0.95 -13.27
C LYS A 84 -2.64 0.08 -12.58
N SER A 85 -3.15 0.81 -11.61
CA SER A 85 -2.40 1.83 -10.87
C SER A 85 -1.35 1.22 -9.95
N ALA A 86 -1.69 0.11 -9.28
CA ALA A 86 -0.77 -0.65 -8.45
C ALA A 86 0.38 -1.27 -9.28
N ASP A 87 0.07 -1.82 -10.46
CA ASP A 87 1.07 -2.46 -11.33
C ASP A 87 2.14 -1.46 -11.80
N LYS A 88 1.76 -0.23 -12.14
CA LYS A 88 2.69 0.85 -12.53
C LYS A 88 3.73 1.20 -11.47
N ILE A 89 3.45 0.91 -10.20
CA ILE A 89 4.34 1.20 -9.07
C ILE A 89 4.94 -0.07 -8.46
N GLY A 90 4.81 -1.22 -9.13
CA GLY A 90 5.38 -2.50 -8.69
C GLY A 90 4.62 -3.18 -7.56
N LEU A 91 3.35 -2.81 -7.34
CA LEU A 91 2.48 -3.49 -6.38
C LEU A 91 1.52 -4.44 -7.10
N LYS A 92 1.26 -5.60 -6.47
CA LYS A 92 0.32 -6.60 -6.97
C LYS A 92 -0.81 -6.80 -5.98
N ILE A 93 -2.05 -6.79 -6.48
CA ILE A 93 -3.23 -7.09 -5.67
C ILE A 93 -3.30 -8.60 -5.40
N ASN A 94 -3.56 -8.96 -4.15
CA ASN A 94 -3.80 -10.36 -3.78
C ASN A 94 -5.26 -10.72 -4.05
N ILE A 95 -5.51 -11.34 -5.20
CA ILE A 95 -6.86 -11.73 -5.63
C ILE A 95 -7.54 -12.76 -4.72
N GLU A 96 -6.78 -13.61 -4.02
CA GLU A 96 -7.34 -14.61 -3.11
C GLU A 96 -7.88 -13.98 -1.82
N LYS A 97 -7.27 -12.88 -1.40
CA LYS A 97 -7.67 -12.12 -0.20
C LYS A 97 -8.68 -11.01 -0.50
N THR A 98 -8.76 -10.55 -1.75
CA THR A 98 -9.71 -9.50 -2.16
C THR A 98 -11.14 -10.01 -2.15
N LYS A 99 -12.04 -9.28 -1.49
CA LYS A 99 -13.48 -9.61 -1.39
C LYS A 99 -14.32 -8.37 -1.62
N ILE A 100 -15.46 -8.53 -2.29
CA ILE A 100 -16.51 -7.51 -2.34
C ILE A 100 -17.34 -7.64 -1.07
N MET A 101 -17.51 -6.53 -0.35
CA MET A 101 -18.30 -6.48 0.88
C MET A 101 -19.50 -5.55 0.69
N GLU A 102 -20.63 -5.95 1.24
CA GLU A 102 -21.85 -5.13 1.30
C GLU A 102 -21.86 -4.37 2.62
N LEU A 103 -22.05 -3.05 2.54
CA LEU A 103 -22.19 -2.21 3.73
C LEU A 103 -23.64 -2.27 4.18
N LEU A 104 -23.87 -2.89 5.34
CA LEU A 104 -25.16 -2.86 6.00
C LEU A 104 -25.18 -1.63 6.92
N TYR A 105 -26.05 -0.66 6.64
CA TYR A 105 -26.37 0.36 7.63
C TYR A 105 -27.20 -0.32 8.72
N THR A 106 -26.58 -0.59 9.86
CA THR A 106 -27.33 -0.90 11.08
C THR A 106 -27.75 0.43 11.69
N ASP A 107 -29.04 0.63 11.95
CA ASP A 107 -29.65 1.83 12.55
C ASP A 107 -29.20 2.09 14.02
N VAL A 108 -27.89 2.08 14.28
CA VAL A 108 -27.28 2.27 15.61
C VAL A 108 -26.27 3.42 15.59
N ASP A 109 -26.55 4.46 14.81
CA ASP A 109 -26.05 5.82 15.06
C ASP A 109 -27.25 6.74 15.31
N VAL A 110 -28.22 6.27 16.10
CA VAL A 110 -29.01 7.22 16.89
C VAL A 110 -28.01 7.83 17.84
N MET A 111 -27.48 9.01 17.47
CA MET A 111 -26.78 9.89 18.38
C MET A 111 -27.62 9.92 19.66
N ASP A 112 -27.07 9.41 20.78
CA ASP A 112 -27.61 9.77 22.08
C ASP A 112 -27.72 11.31 22.06
N PRO A 113 -28.92 11.89 22.24
CA PRO A 113 -29.04 13.33 22.33
C PRO A 113 -28.13 13.77 23.47
N ASP A 114 -27.22 14.69 23.15
CA ASP A 114 -26.35 15.33 24.12
C ASP A 114 -27.22 15.77 25.32
N PRO A 115 -26.98 15.25 26.54
CA PRO A 115 -27.89 15.48 27.66
C PRO A 115 -27.93 16.94 28.13
N ASP A 116 -27.15 17.83 27.52
CA ASP A 116 -26.93 19.21 27.95
C ASP A 116 -27.15 20.28 26.84
N ILE A 117 -28.21 20.16 26.03
CA ILE A 117 -28.81 21.32 25.31
C ILE A 117 -30.30 21.44 25.63
#